data_AF-A0A423JRK6-F1
#
_entry.id   AF-A0A423JRK6-F1
#
_cell.length_a   1.000
_cell.length_b   1.000
_cell.length_c   1.000
_cell.angle_alpha   90.00
_cell.angle_beta   90.00
_cell.angle_gamma   90.00
#
_symmetry.space_group_name_H-M   'P 1'
#
loop_
_entity.id
_entity.type
_entity.pdbx_description
1 polymer ?
#
loop_
_entity_poly.entity_id
_entity_poly.type
_entity_poly.pdbx_seq_one_letter_code
_entity_poly.pdbx_strand_id
1 'polypeptide(L)'
;MFNLDEALRNHLAQRQNEPKVRFVAASVATLSPRSKPDKARVVAGVAGVAVTRKTITSTTAIIQWLKEEGARLYVADNTLCFRPTDWAQLAIVSAYWRALLHDLAAVDQEQKNGSGW
;
A
#
# COMPACT_ATOMS: atom_id res chain seq x y z
N MET A 1 15.46 -25.81 -22.68
CA MET A 1 14.23 -24.97 -22.64
C MET A 1 13.77 -24.86 -21.19
N PHE A 2 13.23 -23.71 -20.79
CA PHE A 2 12.69 -23.51 -19.44
C PHE A 2 11.21 -23.90 -19.44
N ASN A 3 10.78 -24.80 -18.54
CA ASN A 3 9.39 -25.25 -18.45
C ASN A 3 8.71 -24.58 -17.25
N LEU A 4 7.65 -23.81 -17.53
CA LEU A 4 6.93 -23.03 -16.52
C LEU A 4 6.14 -23.92 -15.54
N ASP A 5 5.59 -25.04 -16.00
CA ASP A 5 4.85 -25.97 -15.13
C ASP A 5 5.78 -26.70 -14.14
N GLU A 6 6.99 -27.03 -14.60
CA GLU A 6 8.07 -27.60 -13.76
C GLU A 6 8.47 -26.62 -12.66
N ALA A 7 8.72 -25.35 -13.04
CA ALA A 7 9.09 -24.29 -12.10
C ALA A 7 7.97 -24.01 -11.08
N LEU A 8 6.72 -23.98 -11.52
CA LEU A 8 5.55 -23.77 -10.66
C LEU A 8 5.39 -24.90 -9.63
N ARG A 9 5.47 -26.17 -10.09
CA ARG A 9 5.39 -27.34 -9.20
C ARG A 9 6.50 -27.35 -8.17
N ASN A 10 7.73 -27.04 -8.57
CA ASN A 10 8.87 -27.03 -7.67
C ASN A 10 8.78 -25.90 -6.63
N HIS A 11 8.30 -24.70 -7.01
CA HIS A 11 8.06 -23.61 -6.06
C HIS A 11 6.97 -23.94 -5.03
N LEU A 12 5.88 -24.58 -5.45
CA LEU A 12 4.81 -25.02 -4.55
C LEU A 12 5.28 -26.13 -3.60
N ALA A 13 6.10 -27.07 -4.08
CA ALA A 13 6.69 -28.14 -3.26
C ALA A 13 7.67 -27.60 -2.20
N GLN A 14 8.40 -26.52 -2.49
CA GLN A 14 9.26 -25.85 -1.51
C GLN A 14 8.45 -25.26 -0.34
N ARG A 15 7.33 -24.58 -0.61
CA ARG A 15 6.49 -23.98 0.44
C ARG A 15 5.80 -24.99 1.36
N GLN A 16 5.47 -26.19 0.86
CA GLN A 16 4.90 -27.23 1.71
C GLN A 16 5.91 -27.82 2.70
N ASN A 17 7.22 -27.69 2.42
CA ASN A 17 8.31 -28.18 3.25
C ASN A 17 9.00 -27.10 4.10
N GLU A 18 8.49 -25.85 4.12
CA GLU A 18 8.97 -24.83 5.06
C GLU A 18 8.66 -25.29 6.51
N PRO A 19 9.69 -25.54 7.36
CA PRO A 19 9.45 -26.03 8.71
C PRO A 19 8.70 -24.96 9.51
N LYS A 20 7.60 -25.35 10.17
CA LYS A 20 6.83 -24.47 11.07
C LYS A 20 7.74 -23.90 12.15
N VAL A 21 8.21 -22.67 11.94
CA VAL A 21 9.10 -21.97 12.87
C VAL A 21 8.32 -21.61 14.12
N ARG A 22 8.34 -22.51 15.12
CA ARG A 22 7.84 -22.25 16.47
C ARG A 22 8.78 -21.25 17.14
N PHE A 23 8.49 -19.97 17.00
CA PHE A 23 9.16 -18.92 17.74
C PHE A 23 8.91 -19.11 19.24
N VAL A 24 9.93 -19.60 19.96
CA VAL A 24 9.96 -19.62 21.42
C VAL A 24 10.55 -18.30 21.88
N ALA A 25 9.69 -17.41 22.40
CA ALA A 25 10.14 -16.16 23.00
C ALA A 25 10.84 -16.46 24.34
N ALA A 26 12.18 -16.44 24.34
CA ALA A 26 12.97 -16.52 25.56
C ALA A 26 12.88 -15.19 26.32
N SER A 27 12.12 -15.16 27.41
CA SER A 27 12.07 -14.02 28.33
C SER A 27 13.44 -13.80 28.98
N VAL A 28 14.04 -12.63 28.75
CA VAL A 28 15.18 -12.13 29.53
C VAL A 28 14.73 -10.90 30.29
N ALA A 29 14.57 -11.05 31.61
CA ALA A 29 14.45 -9.95 32.55
C ALA A 29 15.85 -9.49 33.04
N THR A 30 15.90 -8.44 33.87
CA THR A 30 17.11 -7.76 34.42
C THR A 30 17.83 -6.85 33.39
N LEU A 31 18.29 -5.62 33.64
CA LEU A 31 18.28 -4.62 34.75
C LEU A 31 18.37 -3.21 34.08
N SER A 32 18.21 -2.02 34.67
CA SER A 32 17.93 -1.48 36.03
C SER A 32 17.31 -0.06 35.92
N PRO A 33 16.63 0.49 36.95
CA PRO A 33 15.80 1.70 36.77
C PRO A 33 16.51 3.06 36.97
N ARG A 34 15.93 4.09 36.32
CA ARG A 34 15.94 5.54 36.66
C ARG A 34 17.12 6.43 36.21
N SER A 35 16.82 7.40 35.33
CA SER A 35 17.33 8.79 35.48
C SER A 35 16.49 9.84 34.73
N LYS A 36 15.72 10.62 35.49
CA LYS A 36 15.18 11.99 35.25
C LYS A 36 14.22 12.27 34.06
N PRO A 37 13.10 12.99 34.31
CA PRO A 37 12.32 13.64 33.26
C PRO A 37 12.81 15.08 33.03
N ASP A 38 13.08 15.46 31.79
CA ASP A 38 13.12 16.89 31.40
C ASP A 38 12.77 17.05 29.90
N LYS A 39 12.04 18.13 29.61
CA LYS A 39 11.63 18.64 28.29
C LYS A 39 11.05 17.64 27.29
N ALA A 40 9.72 17.55 27.31
CA ALA A 40 8.96 17.45 26.08
C ALA A 40 9.40 18.57 25.10
N ARG A 41 10.04 18.20 23.99
CA ARG A 41 10.29 19.13 22.88
C ARG A 41 9.99 18.48 21.54
N VAL A 42 8.72 18.58 21.18
CA VAL A 42 8.21 18.74 19.81
C VAL A 42 8.47 17.57 18.84
N VAL A 43 7.49 16.67 18.78
CA VAL A 43 7.35 15.65 17.73
C VAL A 43 6.73 16.29 16.46
N ALA A 44 7.47 17.18 15.79
CA ALA A 44 6.96 17.92 14.62
C ALA A 44 6.83 17.10 13.31
N GLY A 45 7.13 15.80 13.32
CA GLY A 45 7.07 14.92 12.14
C GLY A 45 5.85 14.00 12.04
N VAL A 46 4.99 13.93 13.07
CA VAL A 46 3.93 12.89 13.17
C VAL A 46 2.51 13.45 12.91
N ALA A 47 2.32 14.77 12.96
CA ALA A 47 1.00 15.38 12.78
C ALA A 47 0.45 15.28 11.33
N GLY A 48 1.32 15.29 10.31
CA GLY A 48 0.88 15.19 8.91
C GLY A 48 0.24 13.84 8.55
N VAL A 49 0.87 12.74 8.97
CA VAL A 49 0.44 11.36 8.63
C VAL A 49 -0.89 10.98 9.31
N ALA A 50 -1.25 11.63 10.41
CA ALA A 50 -2.49 11.36 11.13
C ALA A 50 -3.73 12.07 10.53
N VAL A 51 -3.56 13.24 9.91
CA VAL A 51 -4.68 14.03 9.36
C VAL A 51 -5.35 13.31 8.19
N THR A 52 -4.57 12.67 7.32
CA THR A 52 -5.11 11.98 6.14
C THR A 52 -5.72 10.61 6.43
N ARG A 53 -5.62 10.11 7.68
CA ARG A 53 -6.40 8.94 8.13
C ARG A 53 -7.85 9.29 8.51
N LYS A 54 -8.33 10.49 8.19
CA LYS A 54 -9.76 10.81 8.17
C LYS A 54 -10.50 10.02 7.08
N THR A 55 -10.88 8.80 7.44
CA THR A 55 -12.08 8.11 6.94
C THR A 55 -12.26 8.20 5.42
N ILE A 56 -11.28 7.71 4.65
CA ILE A 56 -11.38 7.68 3.19
C ILE A 56 -12.31 6.52 2.79
N THR A 57 -13.63 6.76 2.88
CA THR A 57 -14.68 5.76 2.60
C THR A 57 -14.94 5.56 1.11
N SER A 58 -14.53 6.51 0.26
CA SER A 58 -14.79 6.49 -1.19
C SER A 58 -13.49 6.55 -1.99
N THR A 59 -13.42 5.76 -3.06
CA THR A 59 -12.30 5.73 -4.00
C THR A 59 -12.07 7.08 -4.68
N THR A 60 -13.11 7.86 -4.94
CA THR A 60 -12.98 9.24 -5.48
C THR A 60 -12.15 10.12 -4.54
N ALA A 61 -12.31 9.97 -3.23
CA ALA A 61 -11.55 10.72 -2.23
C ALA A 61 -10.09 10.23 -2.13
N ILE A 62 -9.81 8.94 -2.37
CA ILE A 62 -8.44 8.43 -2.54
C ILE A 62 -7.77 9.09 -3.76
N ILE A 63 -8.47 9.13 -4.90
CA ILE A 63 -7.94 9.72 -6.15
C ILE A 63 -7.65 11.21 -5.98
N GLN A 64 -8.57 11.97 -5.37
CA GLN A 64 -8.37 13.39 -5.11
C GLN A 64 -7.20 13.63 -4.14
N TRP A 65 -7.14 12.91 -3.03
CA TRP A 65 -6.03 13.03 -2.08
C TRP A 65 -4.67 12.72 -2.73
N LEU A 66 -4.57 11.63 -3.50
CA LEU A 66 -3.33 11.29 -4.20
C LEU A 66 -2.88 12.41 -5.16
N LYS A 67 -3.84 13.06 -5.84
CA LYS A 67 -3.57 14.21 -6.71
C LYS A 67 -3.10 15.44 -5.94
N GLU A 68 -3.65 15.70 -4.75
CA GLU A 68 -3.23 16.78 -3.84
C GLU A 68 -1.80 16.56 -3.31
N GLU A 69 -1.42 15.31 -3.01
CA GLU A 69 -0.03 14.91 -2.68
C GLU A 69 0.90 14.81 -3.90
N GLY A 70 0.44 15.23 -5.08
CA GLY A 70 1.22 15.19 -6.34
C GLY A 70 1.50 13.79 -6.91
N ALA A 71 0.93 12.73 -6.32
CA ALA A 71 1.05 11.37 -6.84
C ALA A 71 0.23 11.22 -8.12
N ARG A 72 0.69 10.39 -9.06
CA ARG A 72 -0.01 10.16 -10.33
C ARG A 72 -0.66 8.79 -10.34
N LEU A 73 -1.95 8.75 -10.60
CA LEU A 73 -2.74 7.55 -10.76
C LEU A 73 -3.56 7.65 -12.05
N TYR A 74 -3.45 6.66 -12.93
CA TYR A 74 -4.18 6.60 -14.20
C TYR A 74 -4.35 5.14 -14.64
N VAL A 75 -5.21 4.91 -15.63
CA VAL A 75 -5.40 3.59 -16.25
C VAL A 75 -4.88 3.63 -17.68
N ALA A 76 -4.14 2.60 -18.08
CA ALA A 76 -3.71 2.37 -19.46
C ALA A 76 -3.88 0.87 -19.75
N ASP A 77 -4.55 0.52 -20.85
CA ASP A 77 -4.75 -0.87 -21.30
C ASP A 77 -5.22 -1.82 -20.17
N ASN A 78 -6.27 -1.40 -19.44
CA ASN A 78 -6.84 -2.10 -18.28
C ASN A 78 -5.85 -2.35 -17.10
N THR A 79 -4.72 -1.64 -17.09
CA THR A 79 -3.70 -1.68 -16.05
C THR A 79 -3.75 -0.39 -15.22
N LEU A 80 -3.77 -0.51 -13.89
CA LEU A 80 -3.69 0.63 -12.98
C LEU A 80 -2.22 1.07 -12.86
N CYS A 81 -1.88 2.21 -13.47
CA CYS A 81 -0.55 2.79 -13.39
C CYS A 81 -0.48 3.79 -12.22
N PHE A 82 0.45 3.56 -11.30
CA PHE A 82 0.64 4.38 -10.11
C PHE A 82 2.10 4.83 -9.97
N ARG A 83 2.29 6.14 -9.79
CA ARG A 83 3.57 6.77 -9.42
C ARG A 83 3.39 7.44 -8.04
N PRO A 84 3.84 6.78 -6.95
CA PRO A 84 3.79 7.39 -5.62
C PRO A 84 4.71 8.61 -5.50
N THR A 85 4.31 9.54 -4.64
CA THR A 85 5.20 10.55 -4.05
C THR A 85 5.79 10.04 -2.73
N ASP A 86 5.02 9.26 -1.98
CA ASP A 86 5.42 8.65 -0.70
C ASP A 86 5.07 7.16 -0.64
N TRP A 87 5.87 6.38 0.10
CA TRP A 87 5.72 4.93 0.20
C TRP A 87 4.48 4.48 1.00
N ALA A 88 3.95 5.29 1.93
CA ALA A 88 2.71 4.93 2.64
C ALA A 88 1.49 4.97 1.71
N GLN A 89 1.53 5.74 0.62
CA GLN A 89 0.48 5.77 -0.40
C GLN A 89 0.30 4.40 -1.08
N LEU A 90 1.40 3.64 -1.25
CA LEU A 90 1.35 2.30 -1.86
C LEU A 90 0.48 1.33 -1.05
N ALA A 91 0.53 1.39 0.29
CA ALA A 91 -0.30 0.54 1.13
C ALA A 91 -1.80 0.81 0.89
N ILE A 92 -2.19 2.09 0.78
CA ILE A 92 -3.58 2.49 0.51
C ILE A 92 -4.00 2.07 -0.91
N VAL A 93 -3.20 2.40 -1.93
CA VAL A 93 -3.51 2.00 -3.32
C VAL A 93 -3.59 0.48 -3.45
N SER A 94 -2.71 -0.27 -2.78
CA SER A 94 -2.72 -1.74 -2.81
C SER A 94 -3.93 -2.37 -2.13
N ALA A 95 -4.58 -1.69 -1.17
CA ALA A 95 -5.82 -2.15 -0.55
C ALA A 95 -7.05 -1.92 -1.44
N TYR A 96 -7.06 -0.83 -2.22
CA TYR A 96 -8.23 -0.38 -3.00
C TYR A 96 -8.06 -0.48 -4.53
N TRP A 97 -6.97 -1.09 -5.03
CA TRP A 97 -6.57 -1.09 -6.44
C TRP A 97 -7.69 -1.49 -7.41
N ARG A 98 -8.49 -2.50 -7.06
CA ARG A 98 -9.56 -3.01 -7.94
C ARG A 98 -10.72 -2.03 -8.07
N ALA A 99 -11.07 -1.34 -6.99
CA ALA A 99 -12.08 -0.28 -7.02
C ALA A 99 -11.56 0.95 -7.78
N LEU A 100 -10.30 1.36 -7.54
CA LEU A 100 -9.63 2.44 -8.26
C LEU A 100 -9.57 2.18 -9.78
N LEU A 101 -9.29 0.94 -10.18
CA LEU A 101 -9.29 0.53 -11.59
C LEU A 101 -10.67 0.68 -12.23
N HIS A 102 -11.74 0.22 -11.56
CA HIS A 102 -13.10 0.34 -12.08
C HIS A 102 -13.56 1.79 -12.22
N ASP A 103 -13.36 2.63 -11.20
CA ASP A 103 -13.77 4.03 -11.23
C ASP A 103 -13.02 4.82 -12.33
N LEU A 104 -11.71 4.61 -12.46
CA LEU A 104 -10.91 5.29 -13.50
C LEU A 104 -11.20 4.75 -14.90
N ALA A 105 -11.47 3.45 -15.05
CA ALA A 105 -11.88 2.87 -16.33
C ALA A 105 -13.25 3.38 -16.77
N ALA A 106 -14.20 3.59 -15.85
CA ALA A 106 -15.50 4.19 -16.19
C ALA A 106 -15.33 5.61 -16.76
N VAL A 107 -14.47 6.44 -16.16
CA VAL A 107 -14.15 7.80 -16.64
C VAL A 107 -13.44 7.79 -18.00
N ASP A 108 -12.48 6.88 -18.22
CA ASP A 108 -11.78 6.73 -19.51
C ASP A 108 -12.75 6.28 -20.63
N GLN A 109 -13.67 5.35 -20.34
CA GLN A 109 -14.71 4.92 -21.28
C GLN A 109 -15.68 6.07 -21.59
N GLU A 110 -16.10 6.86 -20.60
CA GLU A 110 -16.96 8.03 -20.83
C GLU A 110 -16.28 9.07 -21.73
N GLN A 111 -14.99 9.36 -21.53
CA GLN A 111 -14.25 10.27 -22.42
C GLN A 111 -14.12 9.72 -23.84
N LYS A 112 -13.80 8.43 -24.01
CA LYS A 112 -13.71 7.78 -25.33
C LYS A 112 -15.04 7.83 -26.07
N ASN A 113 -16.14 7.51 -25.40
CA ASN A 113 -17.48 7.53 -25.99
C ASN A 113 -17.97 8.98 -26.27
N GLY A 114 -17.56 9.96 -25.47
CA GLY A 114 -17.86 11.38 -25.70
C GLY A 114 -17.02 12.02 -26.82
N SER A 115 -15.88 11.42 -27.18
CA SER A 115 -14.97 11.92 -28.23
C SER A 115 -15.33 11.49 -29.66
N GLY A 116 -16.51 10.88 -29.87
CA GLY A 116 -16.98 10.46 -31.19
C GLY A 116 -17.39 11.61 -32.10
N TRP A 117 -16.43 12.10 -32.90
CA TRP A 117 -16.60 12.93 -34.09
C TRP A 117 -15.87 12.27 -35.27
#